data_AF-A0A1M5VJ48-F1
#
_entry.id   AF-A0A1M5VJ48-F1
#
_cell.length_a   1.000
_cell.length_b   1.000
_cell.length_c   1.000
_cell.angle_alpha   90.00
_cell.angle_beta   90.00
_cell.angle_gamma   90.00
#
_symmetry.space_group_name_H-M   'P 1'
#
loop_
_entity.id
_entity.type
_entity.pdbx_description
1 polymer ?
#
loop_
_entity_poly.entity_id
_entity_poly.type
_entity_poly.pdbx_seq_one_letter_code
_entity_poly.pdbx_strand_id
1 'polypeptide(L)'
;MSVTEFNQLIAQKINEQIPVQTVWATVKDVDWENKTMTATGLIDDLDYFDVLLGIGDHYCKPIVGTNCLIGSVDNSANTFLISASEVEETIFTSGDSELTIKEDGFIIKQSNESLKKVFNDMIDEINKIIVINGTSINVAAMTAIKQRLNTVLIE
;
A
#
# COMPACT_ATOMS: atom_id res chain seq x y z
N MET A 1 -50.08 2.12 12.30
CA MET A 1 -48.78 1.66 11.77
C MET A 1 -49.02 1.18 10.36
N SER A 2 -48.38 1.79 9.38
CA SER A 2 -48.53 1.38 7.98
C SER A 2 -47.66 0.14 7.69
N VAL A 3 -48.00 -0.62 6.65
CA VAL A 3 -47.17 -1.76 6.19
C VAL A 3 -45.75 -1.29 5.85
N THR A 4 -45.61 -0.08 5.33
CA THR A 4 -44.32 0.57 5.04
C THR A 4 -43.50 0.80 6.30
N GLU A 5 -44.13 1.36 7.33
CA GLU A 5 -43.49 1.68 8.62
C GLU A 5 -43.09 0.39 9.38
N PHE A 6 -43.91 -0.66 9.30
CA PHE A 6 -43.57 -1.97 9.84
C PHE A 6 -42.36 -2.60 9.13
N ASN A 7 -42.31 -2.55 7.80
CA ASN A 7 -41.17 -3.08 7.03
C ASN A 7 -39.87 -2.31 7.30
N GLN A 8 -39.95 -0.99 7.49
CA GLN A 8 -38.80 -0.16 7.87
C GLN A 8 -38.25 -0.54 9.25
N LEU A 9 -39.12 -0.75 10.23
CA LEU A 9 -38.71 -1.17 11.58
C LEU A 9 -38.10 -2.57 11.61
N ILE A 10 -38.61 -3.51 10.80
CA ILE A 10 -38.01 -4.84 10.63
C ILE A 10 -36.63 -4.77 9.98
N ALA A 11 -36.48 -3.99 8.90
CA ALA A 11 -35.19 -3.80 8.24
C ALA A 11 -34.16 -3.17 9.20
N GLN A 12 -34.57 -2.18 9.98
CA GLN A 12 -33.72 -1.55 11.00
C GLN A 12 -33.28 -2.56 12.06
N LYS A 13 -34.22 -3.35 12.61
CA LYS A 13 -33.91 -4.36 13.64
C LYS A 13 -33.04 -5.51 13.13
N ILE A 14 -33.18 -5.89 11.86
CA ILE A 14 -32.28 -6.86 11.22
C ILE A 14 -30.88 -6.26 11.08
N ASN A 15 -30.76 -5.01 10.64
CA ASN A 15 -29.48 -4.33 10.52
C ASN A 15 -28.78 -4.14 11.87
N GLU A 16 -29.52 -3.87 12.94
CA GLU A 16 -29.01 -3.80 14.32
C GLU A 16 -28.50 -5.16 14.84
N GLN A 17 -28.90 -6.28 14.22
CA GLN A 17 -28.44 -7.63 14.55
C GLN A 17 -27.27 -8.12 13.69
N ILE A 18 -26.92 -7.41 12.61
CA ILE A 18 -25.76 -7.76 11.79
C ILE A 18 -24.52 -7.30 12.55
N PRO A 19 -23.59 -8.21 12.93
CA PRO A 19 -22.36 -7.83 13.60
C PRO A 19 -21.60 -6.82 12.75
N VAL A 20 -21.04 -5.78 13.37
CA VAL A 20 -20.27 -4.74 12.69
C VAL A 20 -19.12 -5.39 11.93
N GLN A 21 -19.22 -5.44 10.60
CA GLN A 21 -18.20 -6.09 9.76
C GLN A 21 -16.99 -5.20 9.54
N THR A 22 -17.16 -3.88 9.66
CA THR A 22 -16.10 -2.89 9.42
C THR A 22 -16.14 -1.80 10.48
N VAL A 23 -14.99 -1.48 11.05
CA VAL A 23 -14.84 -0.51 12.14
C VAL A 23 -13.85 0.58 11.73
N TRP A 24 -14.23 1.83 11.98
CA TRP A 24 -13.28 2.95 11.90
C TRP A 24 -12.41 2.97 13.15
N ALA A 25 -11.10 3.00 12.97
CA ALA A 25 -10.13 2.95 14.05
C ALA A 25 -8.95 3.90 13.82
N THR A 26 -8.21 4.21 14.86
CA THR A 26 -6.93 4.91 14.81
C THR A 26 -5.79 3.92 15.02
N VAL A 27 -4.76 3.98 14.16
CA VAL A 27 -3.59 3.11 14.26
C VAL A 27 -2.77 3.47 15.49
N LYS A 28 -2.50 2.50 16.36
CA LYS A 28 -1.81 2.69 17.64
C LYS A 28 -0.35 2.22 17.59
N ASP A 29 -0.11 1.08 16.95
CA ASP A 29 1.21 0.47 16.81
C ASP A 29 1.26 -0.44 15.58
N VAL A 30 2.44 -0.60 14.96
CA VAL A 30 2.62 -1.36 13.71
C VAL A 30 3.84 -2.27 13.82
N ASP A 31 3.61 -3.58 13.75
CA ASP A 31 4.65 -4.59 13.62
C ASP A 31 4.83 -4.97 12.14
N TRP A 32 5.82 -4.33 11.51
CA TRP A 32 6.09 -4.55 10.09
C TRP A 32 6.81 -5.86 9.77
N GLU A 33 7.42 -6.51 10.77
CA GLU A 33 8.06 -7.81 10.60
C GLU A 33 7.01 -8.92 10.54
N ASN A 34 6.08 -8.90 11.50
CA ASN A 34 4.98 -9.88 11.58
C ASN A 34 3.76 -9.53 10.72
N LYS A 35 3.76 -8.36 10.07
CA LYS A 35 2.66 -7.85 9.23
C LYS A 35 1.34 -7.68 9.98
N THR A 36 1.43 -7.21 11.23
CA THR A 36 0.27 -6.95 12.08
C THR A 36 0.29 -5.53 12.65
N MET A 37 -0.85 -5.06 13.14
CA MET A 37 -0.95 -3.79 13.85
C MET A 37 -1.94 -3.86 15.01
N THR A 38 -1.88 -2.86 15.88
CA THR A 38 -2.92 -2.57 16.87
C THR A 38 -3.65 -1.29 16.47
N ALA A 39 -4.98 -1.28 16.54
CA ALA A 39 -5.79 -0.09 16.28
C ALA A 39 -6.89 0.09 17.33
N THR A 40 -7.29 1.32 17.63
CA THR A 40 -8.33 1.65 18.62
C THR A 40 -9.58 2.14 17.90
N GLY A 41 -10.73 1.53 18.15
CA GLY A 41 -12.00 1.90 17.54
C GLY A 41 -12.44 3.32 17.90
N LEU A 42 -12.89 4.10 16.91
CA LEU A 42 -13.30 5.49 17.11
C LEU A 42 -14.63 5.65 17.87
N ILE A 43 -15.45 4.59 17.91
CA ILE A 43 -16.81 4.64 18.49
C ILE A 43 -16.83 3.98 19.88
N ASP A 44 -16.19 2.82 20.02
CA ASP A 44 -16.25 1.99 21.22
C ASP A 44 -14.98 2.07 22.09
N ASP A 45 -13.92 2.74 21.61
CA ASP A 45 -12.63 2.87 22.29
C ASP A 45 -11.98 1.51 22.60
N LEU A 46 -12.32 0.48 21.81
CA LEU A 46 -11.77 -0.85 21.97
C LEU A 46 -10.51 -1.04 21.13
N ASP A 47 -9.49 -1.65 21.75
CA ASP A 47 -8.27 -2.05 21.05
C ASP A 47 -8.51 -3.35 20.26
N TYR A 48 -8.15 -3.32 18.98
CA TYR A 48 -8.06 -4.44 18.07
C TYR A 48 -6.59 -4.82 17.94
N PHE A 49 -6.24 -6.01 18.43
CA PHE A 49 -4.88 -6.56 18.37
C PHE A 49 -4.72 -7.48 17.16
N ASP A 50 -3.48 -7.68 16.72
CA ASP A 50 -3.10 -8.60 15.65
C ASP A 50 -3.88 -8.36 14.34
N VAL A 51 -4.23 -7.10 14.05
CA VAL A 51 -4.91 -6.74 12.81
C VAL A 51 -3.95 -6.97 11.64
N LEU A 52 -4.32 -7.82 10.68
CA LEU A 52 -3.48 -8.12 9.53
C LEU A 52 -3.30 -6.88 8.64
N LEU A 53 -2.07 -6.53 8.29
CA LEU A 53 -1.75 -5.38 7.43
C LEU A 53 -1.94 -5.64 5.92
N GLY A 54 -2.32 -6.86 5.58
CA GLY A 54 -2.36 -7.35 4.21
C GLY A 54 -2.51 -8.87 4.18
N ILE A 55 -2.69 -9.43 3.00
CA ILE A 55 -2.88 -10.87 2.80
C ILE A 55 -2.05 -11.31 1.60
N GLY A 56 -0.94 -12.01 1.86
CA GLY A 56 -0.19 -12.73 0.83
C GLY A 56 0.54 -11.82 -0.16
N ASP A 57 -0.21 -11.27 -1.13
CA ASP A 57 0.30 -10.52 -2.28
C ASP A 57 0.39 -9.00 -2.05
N HIS A 58 -0.45 -8.46 -1.16
CA HIS A 58 -0.51 -7.02 -0.86
C HIS A 58 -0.35 -6.75 0.63
N TYR A 59 0.55 -5.82 0.98
CA TYR A 59 0.75 -5.33 2.36
C TYR A 59 0.82 -3.81 2.39
N CYS A 60 0.24 -3.23 3.43
CA CYS A 60 0.19 -1.80 3.64
C CYS A 60 0.71 -1.45 5.04
N LYS A 61 1.71 -0.57 5.15
CA LYS A 61 2.27 -0.09 6.41
C LYS A 61 1.65 1.27 6.75
N PRO A 62 0.60 1.35 7.58
CA PRO A 62 -0.01 2.62 7.92
C PRO A 62 0.89 3.44 8.85
N ILE A 63 0.73 4.77 8.83
CA ILE A 63 1.39 5.67 9.78
C ILE A 63 0.67 5.59 11.14
N VAL A 64 1.42 5.48 12.24
CA VAL A 64 0.85 5.52 13.60
C VAL A 64 0.12 6.85 13.83
N GLY A 65 -1.08 6.78 14.40
CA GLY A 65 -1.97 7.92 14.63
C GLY A 65 -2.89 8.26 13.46
N THR A 66 -2.74 7.61 12.29
CA THR A 66 -3.68 7.79 11.18
C THR A 66 -5.02 7.09 11.44
N ASN A 67 -6.07 7.58 10.82
CA ASN A 67 -7.34 6.85 10.74
C ASN A 67 -7.26 5.74 9.70
N CYS A 68 -7.89 4.61 10.02
CA CYS A 68 -8.00 3.42 9.19
C CYS A 68 -9.39 2.79 9.29
N LEU A 69 -9.69 1.94 8.32
CA LEU A 69 -10.84 1.07 8.30
C LEU A 69 -10.34 -0.37 8.43
N ILE A 70 -10.83 -1.08 9.45
CA ILE A 70 -10.54 -2.49 9.66
C ILE A 70 -11.81 -3.31 9.44
N GLY A 71 -11.65 -4.55 8.99
CA GLY A 71 -12.73 -5.51 8.81
C GLY A 71 -12.53 -6.77 9.63
N SER A 72 -13.61 -7.41 10.04
CA SER A 72 -13.58 -8.71 10.73
C SER A 72 -13.84 -9.86 9.76
N VAL A 73 -13.13 -10.97 9.92
CA VAL A 73 -13.37 -12.22 9.15
C VAL A 73 -14.34 -13.10 9.92
N ASP A 74 -15.41 -13.57 9.26
CA ASP A 74 -16.40 -14.50 9.81
C ASP A 74 -17.01 -14.08 11.16
N ASN A 75 -17.10 -12.76 11.42
CA ASN A 75 -17.51 -12.20 12.72
C ASN A 75 -16.69 -12.74 13.91
N SER A 76 -15.42 -13.10 13.66
CA SER A 76 -14.46 -13.51 14.68
C SER A 76 -13.62 -12.33 15.16
N ALA A 77 -12.75 -12.58 16.13
CA ALA A 77 -11.75 -11.60 16.58
C ALA A 77 -10.64 -11.34 15.54
N ASN A 78 -10.56 -12.15 14.47
CA ASN A 78 -9.59 -11.96 13.42
C ASN A 78 -9.97 -10.75 12.57
N THR A 79 -9.08 -9.76 12.54
CA THR A 79 -9.31 -8.50 11.82
C THR A 79 -8.20 -8.25 10.81
N PHE A 80 -8.51 -7.48 9.77
CA PHE A 80 -7.57 -7.07 8.74
C PHE A 80 -7.79 -5.61 8.37
N LEU A 81 -6.72 -4.96 7.95
CA LEU A 81 -6.73 -3.61 7.43
C LEU A 81 -7.40 -3.61 6.04
N ILE A 82 -8.46 -2.83 5.89
CA ILE A 82 -9.07 -2.56 4.58
C ILE A 82 -8.34 -1.39 3.92
N SER A 83 -8.13 -0.30 4.66
CA SER A 83 -7.46 0.89 4.17
C SER A 83 -7.01 1.80 5.32
N ALA A 84 -5.94 2.56 5.11
CA ALA A 84 -5.49 3.62 6.00
C ALA A 84 -5.40 4.94 5.24
N SER A 85 -5.60 6.05 5.95
CA SER A 85 -5.59 7.39 5.34
C SER A 85 -4.17 7.81 4.90
N GLU A 86 -3.15 7.36 5.64
CA GLU A 86 -1.74 7.63 5.37
C GLU A 86 -0.90 6.39 5.63
N VAL A 87 0.10 6.16 4.78
CA VAL A 87 0.92 4.94 4.75
C VAL A 87 2.39 5.30 4.51
N GLU A 88 3.30 4.61 5.19
CA GLU A 88 4.74 4.75 4.97
C GLU A 88 5.22 3.91 3.78
N GLU A 89 4.61 2.73 3.61
CA GLU A 89 5.05 1.73 2.65
C GLU A 89 3.85 0.91 2.16
N THR A 90 3.82 0.59 0.87
CA THR A 90 2.89 -0.40 0.31
C THR A 90 3.64 -1.32 -0.62
N ILE A 91 3.42 -2.63 -0.47
CA ILE A 91 4.07 -3.69 -1.24
C ILE A 91 2.99 -4.46 -2.00
N PHE A 92 3.22 -4.65 -3.30
CA PHE A 92 2.48 -5.58 -4.15
C PHE A 92 3.43 -6.62 -4.73
N THR A 93 3.08 -7.90 -4.64
CA THR A 93 3.85 -9.01 -5.15
C THR A 93 3.01 -9.90 -6.07
N SER A 94 3.62 -10.39 -7.15
CA SER A 94 2.98 -11.35 -8.06
C SER A 94 4.03 -12.28 -8.63
N GLY A 95 4.18 -13.45 -8.01
CA GLY A 95 5.30 -14.36 -8.29
C GLY A 95 6.61 -13.64 -7.99
N ASP A 96 7.48 -13.53 -8.98
CA ASP A 96 8.78 -12.87 -8.84
C ASP A 96 8.71 -11.33 -9.05
N SER A 97 7.54 -10.78 -9.36
CA SER A 97 7.38 -9.33 -9.55
C SER A 97 7.04 -8.64 -8.24
N GLU A 98 7.73 -7.54 -7.93
CA GLU A 98 7.49 -6.72 -6.75
C GLU A 98 7.41 -5.23 -7.11
N LEU A 99 6.38 -4.56 -6.59
CA LEU A 99 6.23 -3.11 -6.58
C LEU A 99 6.15 -2.65 -5.13
N THR A 100 7.11 -1.84 -4.71
CA THR A 100 7.10 -1.18 -3.40
C THR A 100 7.01 0.34 -3.59
N ILE A 101 6.05 0.95 -2.90
CA ILE A 101 5.82 2.40 -2.88
C ILE A 101 6.22 2.91 -1.50
N LYS A 102 7.07 3.95 -1.45
CA LYS A 102 7.50 4.65 -0.24
C LYS A 102 7.40 6.16 -0.44
N GLU A 103 7.54 6.93 0.64
CA GLU A 103 7.65 8.40 0.57
C GLU A 103 8.76 8.85 -0.39
N ASP A 104 9.92 8.19 -0.32
CA ASP A 104 11.10 8.55 -1.11
C ASP A 104 11.03 8.14 -2.60
N GLY A 105 10.07 7.29 -2.98
CA GLY A 105 9.90 6.85 -4.36
C GLY A 105 9.47 5.38 -4.50
N PHE A 106 9.85 4.78 -5.63
CA PHE A 106 9.40 3.45 -6.04
C PHE A 106 10.55 2.45 -6.12
N ILE A 107 10.24 1.20 -5.80
CA ILE A 107 11.08 0.04 -6.10
C ILE A 107 10.24 -0.87 -7.00
N ILE A 108 10.77 -1.17 -8.20
CA ILE A 108 10.11 -2.04 -9.18
C ILE A 108 11.11 -3.11 -9.57
N LYS A 109 10.80 -4.36 -9.25
CA LYS A 109 11.71 -5.50 -9.41
C LYS A 109 11.03 -6.70 -10.06
N GLN A 110 11.84 -7.48 -10.75
CA GLN A 110 11.52 -8.84 -11.16
C GLN A 110 12.69 -9.77 -10.82
N SER A 111 12.45 -10.72 -9.93
CA SER A 111 13.50 -11.56 -9.34
C SER A 111 14.66 -10.70 -8.79
N ASN A 112 15.85 -10.80 -9.40
CA ASN A 112 17.06 -10.09 -8.98
C ASN A 112 17.35 -8.81 -9.78
N GLU A 113 16.44 -8.41 -10.68
CA GLU A 113 16.60 -7.25 -11.55
C GLU A 113 15.67 -6.12 -11.12
N SER A 114 16.21 -4.90 -10.95
CA SER A 114 15.41 -3.70 -10.69
C SER A 114 15.29 -2.84 -11.95
N LEU A 115 14.14 -2.21 -12.14
CA LEU A 115 13.92 -1.29 -13.25
C LEU A 115 14.93 -0.12 -13.24
N LYS A 116 15.34 0.32 -12.04
CA LYS A 116 16.38 1.34 -11.86
C LYS A 116 17.69 0.90 -12.50
N LYS A 117 18.11 -0.34 -12.25
CA LYS A 117 19.32 -0.91 -12.83
C LYS A 117 19.22 -0.99 -14.35
N VAL A 118 18.12 -1.53 -14.88
CA VAL A 118 17.90 -1.65 -16.34
C VAL A 118 18.05 -0.30 -17.03
N PHE A 119 17.42 0.75 -16.50
CA PHE A 119 17.53 2.08 -17.09
C PHE A 119 18.91 2.71 -16.91
N ASN A 120 19.55 2.51 -15.76
CA ASN A 120 20.90 3.02 -15.52
C ASN A 120 21.90 2.39 -16.49
N ASP A 121 21.84 1.08 -16.69
CA ASP A 121 22.67 0.32 -17.62
C ASP A 121 22.38 0.75 -19.06
N MET A 122 21.12 0.90 -19.44
CA MET A 122 20.72 1.40 -20.76
C MET A 122 21.29 2.80 -21.05
N ILE A 123 21.19 3.73 -20.10
CA ILE A 123 21.73 5.09 -20.25
C ILE A 123 23.25 5.04 -20.40
N ASP A 124 23.93 4.18 -19.64
CA ASP A 124 25.38 4.02 -19.71
C ASP A 124 25.82 3.45 -21.06
N GLU A 125 25.11 2.47 -21.61
CA GLU A 125 25.40 1.95 -22.96
C GLU A 125 25.12 2.99 -24.06
N ILE A 126 24.01 3.73 -23.97
CA ILE A 126 23.68 4.80 -24.94
C ILE A 126 24.77 5.89 -24.94
N ASN A 127 25.31 6.24 -23.77
CA ASN A 127 26.38 7.24 -23.66
C ASN A 127 27.71 6.82 -24.31
N LYS A 128 27.88 5.53 -24.65
CA LYS A 128 29.06 5.04 -25.38
C LYS A 128 28.95 5.19 -26.90
N ILE A 129 27.78 5.55 -27.43
CA ILE A 129 27.56 5.68 -28.87
C ILE A 129 28.41 6.83 -29.43
N ILE A 130 29.22 6.51 -30.45
CA ILE A 130 30.00 7.48 -31.22
C ILE A 130 29.37 7.61 -32.60
N VAL A 131 28.89 8.81 -32.93
CA VAL A 131 28.28 9.12 -34.24
C VAL A 131 29.35 9.66 -35.18
N ILE A 132 29.56 8.97 -36.32
CA ILE A 132 30.56 9.36 -37.33
C ILE A 132 30.04 10.50 -38.22
N ASN A 133 28.75 10.47 -38.56
CA ASN A 133 28.07 11.51 -39.34
C ASN A 133 26.75 11.88 -38.66
N GLY A 134 26.58 13.15 -38.30
CA GLY A 134 25.34 13.66 -37.68
C GLY A 134 25.56 14.24 -36.27
N THR A 135 24.52 14.15 -35.44
CA THR A 135 24.53 14.67 -34.06
C THR A 135 24.78 13.54 -33.07
N SER A 136 25.83 13.66 -32.28
CA SER A 136 26.14 12.72 -31.19
C SER A 136 25.18 12.85 -30.01
N ILE A 137 25.16 11.82 -29.16
CA ILE A 137 24.41 11.83 -27.90
C ILE A 137 24.88 13.00 -27.03
N ASN A 138 23.91 13.73 -26.47
CA ASN A 138 24.19 14.72 -25.44
C ASN A 138 24.39 14.02 -24.08
N VAL A 139 25.63 13.61 -23.81
CA VAL A 139 25.99 12.86 -22.60
C VAL A 139 25.61 13.62 -21.33
N ALA A 140 25.80 14.95 -21.29
CA ALA A 140 25.45 15.76 -20.12
C ALA A 140 23.93 15.72 -19.84
N ALA A 141 23.10 15.81 -20.88
CA ALA A 141 21.65 15.69 -20.74
C ALA A 141 21.26 14.27 -20.30
N MET A 142 21.89 13.22 -20.84
CA MET A 142 21.64 11.84 -20.44
C MET A 142 22.03 11.58 -18.98
N THR A 143 23.16 12.12 -18.50
CA THR A 143 23.56 12.04 -17.09
C THR A 143 22.55 12.76 -16.18
N ALA A 144 22.04 13.93 -16.58
CA ALA A 144 21.00 14.63 -15.83
C ALA A 144 19.68 13.84 -15.78
N ILE A 145 19.31 13.15 -16.87
CA ILE A 145 18.16 12.24 -16.89
C ILE A 145 18.38 11.08 -15.92
N LYS A 146 19.58 10.46 -15.93
CA LYS A 146 19.94 9.38 -15.01
C LYS A 146 19.81 9.80 -13.54
N GLN A 147 20.28 11.00 -13.20
CA GLN A 147 20.16 11.55 -11.85
C GLN A 147 18.70 11.73 -11.43
N ARG A 148 17.86 12.31 -12.30
CA ARG A 148 16.42 12.48 -12.05
C ARG A 148 15.69 11.15 -11.95
N LEU A 149 16.06 10.15 -12.73
CA LEU A 149 15.50 8.81 -12.63
C LEU A 149 15.77 8.20 -11.25
N ASN A 150 17.00 8.36 -10.74
CA ASN A 150 17.40 7.84 -9.44
C ASN A 150 16.75 8.55 -8.25
N THR A 151 16.07 9.69 -8.44
CA THR A 151 15.22 10.30 -7.40
C THR A 151 13.79 9.75 -7.40
N VAL A 152 13.40 8.98 -8.43
CA VAL A 152 12.09 8.35 -8.53
C VAL A 152 12.19 6.85 -8.20
N LEU A 153 13.27 6.20 -8.64
CA LEU A 153 13.55 4.80 -8.38
C LEU A 153 14.68 4.68 -7.33
N ILE A 154 14.36 4.20 -6.14
CA ILE A 154 15.23 4.35 -4.96
C ILE A 154 16.17 3.16 -4.68
N GLU A 155 15.99 2.01 -5.36
CA GLU A 155 16.85 0.82 -5.22
C GLU A 155 17.44 0.30 -6.53
#